data_AF-A0A7C3HS84-F1
#
_entry.id   AF-A0A7C3HS84-F1
#
_cell.length_a   1.000
_cell.length_b   1.000
_cell.length_c   1.000
_cell.angle_alpha   90.00
_cell.angle_beta   90.00
_cell.angle_gamma   90.00
#
_symmetry.space_group_name_H-M   'P 1'
#
loop_
_entity.id
_entity.type
_entity.pdbx_description
1 polymer ?
#
loop_
_entity_poly.entity_id
_entity_poly.type
_entity_poly.pdbx_seq_one_letter_code
_entity_poly.pdbx_strand_id
1 'polypeptide(L)'
;MKQQAILILTSEGTHPGLRTAPGTGWTKLFQAADYYLDLSYKQDSEQGLLVGQVLREGGVSFSTGKATLLDPQGTPLQTAELTPKAGFRLTVGNLAEHRLELTLDQATFDVALS
;
A
#
# COMPACT_ATOMS: atom_id res chain seq x y z
N MET A 1 2.50 -19.53 4.72
CA MET A 1 1.38 -19.29 3.78
C MET A 1 1.13 -17.80 3.73
N LYS A 2 0.93 -17.21 2.55
CA LYS A 2 0.56 -15.80 2.41
C LYS A 2 -0.97 -15.68 2.46
N GLN A 3 -1.46 -14.70 3.20
CA GLN A 3 -2.89 -14.38 3.27
C GLN A 3 -3.21 -13.28 2.25
N GLN A 4 -4.46 -13.10 1.88
CA GLN A 4 -4.87 -12.00 1.00
C GLN A 4 -5.38 -10.84 1.87
N ALA A 5 -4.94 -9.63 1.59
CA ALA A 5 -5.57 -8.43 2.13
C ALA A 5 -6.91 -8.21 1.41
N ILE A 6 -7.97 -7.96 2.18
CA ILE A 6 -9.32 -7.83 1.65
C ILE A 6 -9.57 -6.36 1.30
N LEU A 7 -9.91 -6.07 0.05
CA LEU A 7 -10.32 -4.73 -0.35
C LEU A 7 -11.66 -4.37 0.29
N ILE A 8 -11.69 -3.30 1.08
CA ILE A 8 -12.88 -2.80 1.79
C ILE A 8 -13.53 -1.66 1.02
N LEU A 9 -12.72 -0.72 0.52
CA LEU A 9 -13.20 0.48 -0.14
C LEU A 9 -12.22 0.92 -1.23
N THR A 10 -12.75 1.38 -2.35
CA THR A 10 -12.00 2.07 -3.41
C THR A 10 -12.61 3.43 -3.63
N SER A 11 -11.76 4.43 -3.79
CA SER A 11 -12.14 5.77 -4.18
C SER A 11 -11.26 6.21 -5.35
N GLU A 12 -11.89 6.52 -6.48
CA GLU A 12 -11.23 6.91 -7.72
C GLU A 12 -11.54 8.38 -8.02
N GLY A 13 -10.55 9.12 -8.51
CA GLY A 13 -10.74 10.50 -8.99
C GLY A 13 -9.79 11.53 -8.40
N THR A 14 -9.87 12.75 -8.92
CA THR A 14 -9.15 13.93 -8.44
C THR A 14 -9.77 14.44 -7.15
N HIS A 15 -9.42 13.84 -6.01
CA HIS A 15 -9.87 14.33 -4.72
C HIS A 15 -9.13 15.60 -4.29
N PRO A 16 -9.84 16.70 -3.98
CA PRO A 16 -9.26 17.87 -3.33
C PRO A 16 -9.10 17.59 -1.84
N GLY A 17 -8.23 16.64 -1.48
CA GLY A 17 -7.88 16.31 -0.11
C GLY A 17 -6.37 16.33 0.09
N LEU A 18 -5.85 17.28 0.88
CA LEU A 18 -4.46 17.50 1.35
C LEU A 18 -3.30 17.42 0.33
N ARG A 19 -3.50 17.01 -0.92
CA ARG A 19 -2.46 16.73 -1.92
C ARG A 19 -2.92 17.19 -3.30
N THR A 20 -2.79 18.48 -3.55
CA THR A 20 -3.06 19.13 -4.85
C THR A 20 -2.00 18.74 -5.88
N ALA A 21 -2.30 17.75 -6.72
CA ALA A 21 -1.63 17.56 -8.02
C ALA A 21 -2.63 16.88 -8.99
N PRO A 22 -2.76 17.37 -10.23
CA PRO A 22 -3.60 16.75 -11.26
C PRO A 22 -2.99 15.42 -11.72
N GLY A 23 -3.77 14.34 -11.72
CA GLY A 23 -3.32 13.02 -12.18
C GLY A 23 -4.39 11.93 -11.98
N THR A 24 -4.27 10.82 -12.70
CA THR A 24 -5.04 9.60 -12.46
C THR A 24 -4.54 8.95 -11.17
N GLY A 25 -5.46 8.57 -10.28
CA GLY A 25 -5.11 8.01 -8.99
C GLY A 25 -6.31 7.42 -8.28
N TRP A 26 -6.00 6.63 -7.26
CA TRP A 26 -6.99 6.00 -6.39
C TRP A 26 -6.51 6.00 -4.96
N THR A 27 -7.46 5.88 -4.04
CA THR A 27 -7.23 5.50 -2.66
C THR A 27 -8.04 4.24 -2.38
N LYS A 28 -7.39 3.20 -1.88
CA LYS A 28 -7.99 1.93 -1.51
C LYS A 28 -7.71 1.66 -0.04
N LEU A 29 -8.70 1.13 0.66
CA LEU A 29 -8.57 0.64 2.02
C LEU A 29 -8.65 -0.88 2.00
N PHE A 30 -7.61 -1.54 2.52
CA PHE A 30 -7.58 -2.99 2.66
C PHE A 30 -7.61 -3.39 4.13
N GLN A 31 -8.19 -4.55 4.43
CA GLN A 31 -8.11 -5.19 5.73
C GLN A 31 -7.11 -6.35 5.66
N ALA A 32 -6.15 -6.37 6.58
CA ALA A 32 -5.15 -7.41 6.75
C ALA A 32 -5.20 -7.90 8.20
N ALA A 33 -5.96 -8.97 8.44
CA ALA A 33 -6.35 -9.44 9.78
C ALA A 33 -7.02 -8.32 10.61
N ASP A 34 -6.40 -7.88 11.70
CA ASP A 34 -6.85 -6.82 12.60
C ASP A 34 -6.31 -5.43 12.22
N TYR A 35 -5.60 -5.32 11.10
CA TYR A 35 -5.05 -4.08 10.58
C TYR A 35 -5.80 -3.60 9.35
N TYR A 36 -5.72 -2.30 9.10
CA TYR A 36 -6.13 -1.68 7.86
C TYR A 36 -4.92 -1.07 7.15
N LEU A 37 -4.82 -1.30 5.85
CA LEU A 37 -3.87 -0.63 4.98
C LEU A 37 -4.63 0.43 4.17
N ASP A 38 -4.41 1.68 4.50
CA ASP A 38 -4.84 2.82 3.68
C ASP A 38 -3.73 3.07 2.65
N LEU A 39 -4.05 2.85 1.38
CA LEU A 39 -3.10 2.88 0.27
C LEU A 39 -3.62 3.80 -0.81
N SER A 40 -2.74 4.66 -1.32
CA SER A 40 -3.05 5.57 -2.41
C SER A 40 -2.04 5.42 -3.53
N TYR A 41 -2.54 5.40 -4.76
CA TYR A 41 -1.74 5.50 -5.96
C TYR A 41 -1.91 6.88 -6.59
N LYS A 42 -0.80 7.49 -6.97
CA LYS A 42 -0.76 8.73 -7.74
C LYS A 42 0.17 8.55 -8.92
N GLN A 43 -0.31 8.87 -10.11
CA GLN A 43 0.52 8.93 -11.30
C GLN A 43 0.81 10.40 -11.63
N ASP A 44 2.08 10.78 -11.60
CA ASP A 44 2.56 12.05 -12.14
C ASP A 44 3.36 11.74 -13.40
N SER A 45 2.86 12.18 -14.57
CA SER A 45 3.47 12.19 -15.92
C SER A 45 4.44 11.08 -16.34
N GLU A 46 5.53 10.81 -15.61
CA GLU A 46 6.53 9.77 -15.86
C GLU A 46 6.70 8.72 -14.74
N GLN A 47 6.10 8.93 -13.56
CA GLN A 47 6.33 8.10 -12.39
C GLN A 47 5.03 7.85 -11.58
N GLY A 48 4.75 6.58 -11.33
CA GLY A 48 3.73 6.15 -10.38
C GLY A 48 4.27 6.15 -8.95
N LEU A 49 3.38 6.45 -8.02
CA LEU A 49 3.72 6.47 -6.60
C LEU A 49 2.67 5.78 -5.77
N LEU A 50 3.10 4.80 -4.98
CA LEU A 50 2.31 4.25 -3.89
C LEU A 50 2.68 4.95 -2.58
N VAL A 51 1.67 5.47 -1.90
CA VAL A 51 1.78 6.03 -0.56
C VAL A 51 0.80 5.28 0.31
N GLY A 52 1.27 4.70 1.40
CA GLY A 52 0.40 3.95 2.29
C GLY A 52 0.68 4.21 3.75
N GLN A 53 -0.24 3.79 4.60
CA GLN A 53 -0.09 3.78 6.05
C GLN A 53 -0.87 2.60 6.62
N VAL A 54 -0.36 2.04 7.72
CA VAL A 54 -1.04 0.95 8.43
C VAL A 54 -1.73 1.51 9.66
N LEU A 55 -3.01 1.20 9.77
CA LEU A 55 -3.93 1.63 10.82
C LEU A 55 -4.40 0.40 11.60
N ARG A 56 -4.75 0.60 12.88
CA ARG A 56 -5.36 -0.42 13.73
C ARG A 56 -6.36 0.24 14.66
N GLU A 57 -7.54 -0.36 14.81
CA GLU A 57 -8.53 0.11 15.77
C GLU A 57 -8.02 -0.10 17.22
N GLY A 58 -8.31 0.83 18.13
CA GLY A 58 -7.88 0.75 19.53
C GLY A 58 -6.41 1.14 19.82
N GLY A 59 -5.59 1.34 18.79
CA GLY A 59 -4.18 1.74 18.93
C GLY A 59 -3.25 0.62 19.44
N VAL A 60 -1.94 0.93 19.49
CA VAL A 60 -0.81 -0.01 19.67
C VAL A 60 -0.67 -1.01 18.51
N SER A 61 0.56 -1.18 18.05
CA SER A 61 0.87 -1.59 16.68
C SER A 61 1.70 -2.87 16.61
N PHE A 62 2.06 -3.25 15.37
CA PHE A 62 3.03 -4.30 15.07
C PHE A 62 4.43 -3.90 15.55
N SER A 63 5.26 -4.89 15.89
CA SER A 63 6.65 -4.67 16.33
C SER A 63 7.59 -4.51 15.15
N THR A 64 7.30 -5.19 14.04
CA THR A 64 8.03 -5.07 12.78
C THR A 64 7.02 -5.04 11.64
N GLY A 65 7.27 -4.19 10.64
CA GLY A 65 6.41 -4.12 9.47
C GLY A 65 7.18 -3.76 8.23
N LYS A 66 6.84 -4.36 7.10
CA LYS A 66 7.47 -4.10 5.80
C LYS A 66 6.42 -4.06 4.70
N ALA A 67 6.53 -3.09 3.80
CA ALA A 67 5.82 -3.08 2.53
C ALA A 67 6.84 -3.36 1.42
N THR A 68 6.66 -4.46 0.70
CA THR A 68 7.59 -4.90 -0.35
C THR A 68 6.89 -4.88 -1.70
N LEU A 69 7.43 -4.09 -2.63
CA LEU A 69 7.03 -4.09 -4.03
C LEU A 69 7.76 -5.22 -4.74
N LEU A 70 7.00 -6.09 -5.41
CA LEU A 70 7.51 -7.20 -6.19
C LEU A 70 7.27 -6.97 -7.69
N ASP A 71 8.16 -7.51 -8.51
CA ASP A 71 7.94 -7.71 -9.93
C ASP A 71 6.90 -8.83 -10.20
N PRO A 72 6.46 -9.06 -11.45
CA PRO A 72 5.53 -10.14 -11.78
C PRO A 72 6.03 -11.54 -11.41
N GLN A 73 7.35 -11.74 -11.35
CA GLN A 73 8.01 -13.00 -11.01
C GLN A 73 8.10 -13.23 -9.49
N GLY A 74 7.74 -12.23 -8.68
CA GLY A 74 7.79 -12.28 -7.22
C GLY A 74 9.15 -11.86 -6.64
N THR A 75 10.01 -11.22 -7.43
CA THR A 75 11.31 -10.70 -6.98
C THR A 75 11.12 -9.37 -6.27
N PRO A 76 11.67 -9.17 -5.06
CA PRO A 76 11.67 -7.87 -4.39
C PRO A 76 12.41 -6.79 -5.19
N LEU A 77 11.70 -5.71 -5.51
CA LEU A 77 12.26 -4.53 -6.17
C LEU A 77 12.53 -3.41 -5.18
N GLN A 78 11.59 -3.17 -4.26
CA GLN A 78 11.69 -2.14 -3.24
C GLN A 78 11.06 -2.62 -1.95
N THR A 79 11.63 -2.21 -0.82
CA THR A 79 11.07 -2.47 0.51
C THR A 79 11.06 -1.18 1.32
N ALA A 80 9.94 -0.89 1.95
CA ALA A 80 9.82 0.16 2.95
C ALA A 80 9.57 -0.47 4.32
N GLU A 81 10.42 -0.15 5.30
CA GLU A 81 10.15 -0.46 6.70
C GLU A 81 8.98 0.39 7.19
N LEU A 82 8.04 -0.22 7.89
CA LEU A 82 6.84 0.41 8.38
C LEU A 82 7.04 0.78 9.84
N THR A 83 6.67 2.00 10.18
CA THR A 83 6.60 2.44 11.57
C THR A 83 5.13 2.63 11.93
N PRO A 84 4.69 2.19 13.12
CA PRO A 84 3.38 2.51 13.64
C PRO A 84 3.05 4.00 13.48
N LYS A 85 1.88 4.31 12.91
CA LYS A 85 1.40 5.70 12.70
C LYS A 85 2.21 6.55 11.73
N ALA A 86 3.19 5.98 11.02
CA ALA A 86 3.90 6.67 9.95
C ALA A 86 3.45 6.14 8.58
N GLY A 87 3.43 7.04 7.59
CA GLY A 87 3.24 6.65 6.20
C GLY A 87 4.54 6.12 5.58
N PHE A 88 4.40 5.30 4.55
CA PHE A 88 5.48 4.83 3.68
C PHE A 88 5.24 5.29 2.23
N ARG A 89 6.30 5.25 1.44
CA ARG A 89 6.29 5.63 0.03
C ARG A 89 7.10 4.62 -0.78
N LEU A 90 6.53 4.17 -1.90
CA LEU A 90 7.19 3.29 -2.87
C LEU A 90 7.05 3.91 -4.25
N THR A 91 8.15 3.91 -5.01
CA THR A 91 8.14 4.34 -6.41
C THR A 91 7.69 3.16 -7.26
N VAL A 92 6.61 3.32 -8.00
CA VAL A 92 6.08 2.27 -8.86
C VAL A 92 6.10 2.78 -10.30
N GLY A 93 6.66 2.01 -11.21
CA GLY A 93 6.55 2.30 -12.64
C GLY A 93 5.10 2.05 -13.11
N ASN A 94 4.93 1.07 -14.00
CA ASN A 94 3.60 0.61 -14.37
C ASN A 94 2.97 -0.21 -13.24
N LEU A 95 1.96 0.32 -12.55
CA LEU A 95 1.29 -0.34 -11.42
C LEU A 95 0.75 -1.74 -11.76
N ALA A 96 0.28 -1.96 -13.00
CA ALA A 96 -0.32 -3.22 -13.43
C ALA A 96 0.69 -4.39 -13.49
N GLU A 97 1.98 -4.08 -13.51
CA GLU A 97 3.07 -5.08 -13.55
C GLU A 97 3.58 -5.44 -12.15
N HIS A 98 3.07 -4.81 -11.09
CA HIS A 98 3.64 -4.96 -9.77
C HIS A 98 2.66 -5.58 -8.79
N ARG A 99 3.22 -6.26 -7.78
CA ARG A 99 2.48 -6.75 -6.63
C ARG A 99 3.02 -6.08 -5.37
N LEU A 100 2.14 -5.88 -4.39
CA LEU A 100 2.54 -5.39 -3.08
C LEU A 100 2.35 -6.49 -2.04
N GLU A 101 3.38 -6.74 -1.26
CA GLU A 101 3.31 -7.59 -0.08
C GLU A 101 3.47 -6.75 1.18
N LEU A 102 2.54 -6.96 2.12
CA LEU A 102 2.56 -6.35 3.43
C LEU A 102 2.93 -7.44 4.45
N THR A 103 4.08 -7.30 5.11
CA THR A 103 4.46 -8.16 6.23
C THR A 103 4.29 -7.38 7.52
N LEU A 104 3.50 -7.88 8.45
CA LEU A 104 3.33 -7.35 9.80
C LEU A 104 3.68 -8.46 10.79
N ASP A 105 4.72 -8.24 11.58
CA ASP A 105 5.34 -9.24 12.45
C ASP A 105 5.67 -10.53 11.69
N GLN A 106 4.94 -11.62 11.95
CA GLN A 106 5.15 -12.91 11.28
C GLN A 106 4.13 -13.21 10.18
N ALA A 107 3.15 -12.34 9.96
CA ALA A 107 2.11 -12.51 8.96
C ALA A 107 2.45 -11.75 7.68
N THR A 108 2.26 -12.37 6.53
CA THR A 108 2.46 -11.73 5.21
C THR A 108 1.17 -11.80 4.41
N PHE A 109 0.80 -10.64 3.86
CA PHE A 109 -0.42 -10.40 3.11
C PHE A 109 -0.10 -9.94 1.70
N ASP A 110 -0.68 -10.60 0.70
CA ASP A 110 -0.73 -10.13 -0.67
C ASP A 110 -1.76 -9.01 -0.80
N VAL A 111 -1.39 -7.90 -1.43
CA VAL A 111 -2.24 -6.74 -1.67
C VAL A 111 -2.44 -6.56 -3.18
N ALA A 112 -3.68 -6.72 -3.64
CA ALA A 112 -4.04 -6.55 -5.04
C ALA A 112 -4.09 -5.06 -5.42
N LEU A 113 -3.15 -4.62 -6.25
CA LEU A 113 -3.03 -3.22 -6.66
C LEU A 113 -4.02 -2.85 -7.79
N SER A 114 -4.35 -3.81 -8.66
CA SER A 114 -5.36 -3.69 -9.72
C SER A 114 -6.73 -4.12 -9.21
#